data_AF-A0A2S6NBG1-F1
#
_entry.id   AF-A0A2S6NBG1-F1
#
_cell.length_a   1.000
_cell.length_b   1.000
_cell.length_c   1.000
_cell.angle_alpha   90.00
_cell.angle_beta   90.00
_cell.angle_gamma   90.00
#
_symmetry.space_group_name_H-M   'P 1'
#
loop_
_entity.id
_entity.type
_entity.pdbx_description
1 polymer ?
#
loop_
_entity_poly.entity_id
_entity_poly.type
_entity_poly.pdbx_seq_one_letter_code
_entity_poly.pdbx_strand_id
1 'polypeptide(L)'
;MRPLFGRACSIGRRRPTLADATLKTYQAKLNASLDAMMALEPTRDAGIKLQRVIKKIRRHIFVFVTNQDIPPTNNGSERALRPCAVFRKITNGF
;
A
#
# COMPACT_ATOMS: atom_id res chain seq x y z
N MET A 1 2.56 11.82 1.06
CA MET A 1 2.31 10.37 0.94
C MET A 1 3.38 9.48 1.60
N ARG A 2 4.68 9.61 1.28
CA ARG A 2 5.75 8.76 1.86
C ARG A 2 5.71 8.58 3.40
N PRO A 3 5.49 9.62 4.23
CA PRO A 3 5.38 9.45 5.69
C PRO A 3 4.17 8.61 6.12
N LEU A 4 3.05 8.65 5.39
CA LEU A 4 1.87 7.82 5.68
C LEU A 4 2.18 6.34 5.53
N PHE A 5 2.80 5.97 4.41
CA PHE A 5 3.18 4.58 4.15
C PHE A 5 4.24 4.08 5.13
N GLY A 6 5.21 4.93 5.51
CA GLY A 6 6.17 4.60 6.56
C GLY A 6 5.50 4.31 7.91
N ARG A 7 4.53 5.15 8.30
CA ARG A 7 3.73 4.92 9.52
C ARG A 7 2.92 3.62 9.44
N ALA A 8 2.27 3.34 8.31
CA ALA A 8 1.52 2.11 8.11
C ALA A 8 2.42 0.86 8.24
N CYS A 9 3.61 0.88 7.65
CA CYS A 9 4.59 -0.20 7.78
C CYS A 9 5.05 -0.39 9.23
N SER A 10 5.31 0.70 9.96
CA SER A 10 5.67 0.66 11.39
C SER A 10 4.57 0.01 12.24
N ILE A 11 3.31 0.38 12.00
CA ILE A 11 2.15 -0.26 12.64
C ILE A 11 2.07 -1.75 12.27
N GLY A 12 2.25 -2.09 10.99
CA GLY A 12 2.25 -3.47 10.53
C GLY A 12 3.33 -4.35 11.18
N ARG A 13 4.49 -3.78 11.52
CA ARG A 13 5.55 -4.51 12.27
C ARG A 13 5.18 -4.72 13.74
N ARG A 14 4.46 -3.77 14.34
CA ARG A 14 4.02 -3.83 15.76
C ARG A 14 2.73 -4.61 15.96
N ARG A 15 2.03 -4.99 14.89
CA ARG A 15 0.72 -5.65 14.97
C ARG A 15 0.65 -6.91 15.84
N PRO A 16 1.69 -7.76 15.98
CA PRO A 16 1.58 -8.98 16.79
C PRO A 16 1.37 -8.70 18.28
N THR A 17 1.72 -7.51 18.75
CA THR A 17 1.62 -7.12 20.17
C THR A 17 0.45 -6.18 20.44
N LEU A 18 -0.46 -5.98 19.49
CA LEU A 18 -1.55 -5.02 19.57
C LEU A 18 -2.90 -5.75 19.52
N ALA A 19 -3.88 -5.24 20.27
CA ALA A 19 -5.24 -5.75 20.21
C ALA A 19 -5.91 -5.41 18.87
N ASP A 20 -6.80 -6.28 18.40
CA ASP A 20 -7.52 -6.10 17.13
C ASP A 20 -8.33 -4.80 17.06
N ALA A 21 -8.91 -4.37 18.18
CA ALA A 21 -9.62 -3.09 18.27
C ALA A 21 -8.69 -1.90 18.01
N THR A 22 -7.46 -1.97 18.53
CA THR A 22 -6.41 -0.97 18.29
C THR A 22 -5.97 -0.97 16.83
N LEU A 23 -5.82 -2.15 16.21
CA LEU A 23 -5.46 -2.27 14.79
C LEU A 23 -6.55 -1.69 13.87
N LYS A 24 -7.82 -1.97 14.14
CA LYS A 24 -8.96 -1.36 13.42
C LYS A 24 -8.95 0.16 13.55
N THR A 25 -8.69 0.68 14.75
CA THR A 25 -8.58 2.13 14.99
C THR A 25 -7.43 2.74 14.20
N TYR A 26 -6.27 2.08 14.15
CA TYR A 26 -5.13 2.55 13.35
C TYR A 26 -5.41 2.49 11.85
N GLN A 27 -6.03 1.42 11.36
CA GLN A 27 -6.44 1.32 9.96
C GLN A 27 -7.40 2.44 9.56
N ALA A 28 -8.40 2.75 10.40
CA ALA A 28 -9.32 3.87 10.16
C ALA A 28 -8.58 5.22 10.08
N LYS A 29 -7.64 5.48 11.01
CA LYS A 29 -6.81 6.69 11.00
C LYS A 29 -5.93 6.80 9.75
N LEU A 30 -5.36 5.68 9.29
CA LEU A 30 -4.57 5.65 8.06
C LEU A 30 -5.43 5.93 6.82
N ASN A 31 -6.64 5.36 6.75
CA ASN A 31 -7.61 5.64 5.69
C ASN A 31 -8.01 7.11 5.67
N ALA A 32 -8.38 7.69 6.81
CA ALA A 32 -8.73 9.11 6.90
C ALA A 32 -7.57 10.03 6.46
N SER A 33 -6.34 9.69 6.85
CA SER A 33 -5.14 10.42 6.41
C SER A 33 -4.89 10.31 4.91
N LEU A 34 -5.19 9.14 4.32
CA LEU A 34 -5.13 8.95 2.87
C LEU A 34 -6.20 9.78 2.16
N ASP A 35 -7.43 9.79 2.69
CA ASP A 35 -8.54 10.58 2.15
C ASP A 35 -8.21 12.08 2.13
N ALA A 36 -7.64 12.61 3.22
CA ALA A 36 -7.17 13.99 3.28
C ALA A 36 -6.10 14.31 2.21
N MET A 37 -5.16 13.38 1.95
CA MET A 37 -4.17 13.56 0.88
C MET A 37 -4.79 13.44 -0.51
N MET A 38 -5.83 12.63 -0.68
CA MET A 38 -6.54 12.45 -1.95
C MET A 38 -7.52 13.58 -2.24
N ALA A 39 -7.90 14.39 -1.26
CA ALA A 39 -8.71 15.59 -1.44
C ALA A 39 -7.93 16.74 -2.12
N LEU A 40 -6.59 16.70 -2.08
CA LEU A 40 -5.75 17.65 -2.82
C LEU A 40 -5.90 17.41 -4.32
N GLU A 41 -6.17 18.46 -5.09
CA GLU A 41 -6.26 18.38 -6.55
C GLU A 41 -4.86 18.46 -7.18
N PRO A 42 -4.37 17.38 -7.81
CA PRO A 42 -3.08 17.41 -8.49
C PRO A 42 -3.20 18.16 -9.81
N THR A 43 -2.34 19.16 -10.02
CA THR A 43 -2.28 19.96 -11.26
C THR A 43 -1.41 19.34 -12.35
N ARG A 44 -0.64 18.29 -12.03
CA ARG A 44 0.28 17.60 -12.95
C ARG A 44 -0.26 16.22 -13.33
N ASP A 45 -0.07 15.80 -14.58
CA ASP A 45 -0.54 14.51 -15.10
C ASP A 45 -0.10 13.30 -14.27
N ALA A 46 1.16 13.32 -13.81
CA ALA A 46 1.69 12.26 -12.94
C ALA A 46 0.90 12.16 -11.62
N GLY A 47 0.50 13.29 -11.05
CA GLY A 47 -0.31 13.36 -9.84
C GLY A 47 -1.74 12.86 -10.06
N ILE A 48 -2.36 13.23 -11.19
CA ILE A 48 -3.70 12.75 -11.58
C ILE A 48 -3.69 11.22 -11.75
N LYS A 49 -2.68 10.69 -12.45
CA LYS A 49 -2.51 9.25 -12.65
C LYS A 49 -2.33 8.53 -11.31
N LEU A 50 -1.47 9.04 -10.43
CA LEU A 50 -1.26 8.48 -9.09
C LEU A 50 -2.55 8.48 -8.28
N GLN A 51 -3.26 9.60 -8.22
CA GLN A 51 -4.52 9.74 -7.49
C GLN A 51 -5.57 8.73 -8.00
N ARG A 52 -5.68 8.55 -9.33
CA ARG A 52 -6.58 7.56 -9.94
C ARG A 52 -6.23 6.13 -9.53
N VAL A 53 -4.95 5.77 -9.57
CA VAL A 53 -4.49 4.42 -9.15
C VAL A 53 -4.78 4.20 -7.67
N ILE A 54 -4.42 5.16 -6.81
CA ILE A 54 -4.65 5.08 -5.37
C ILE A 54 -6.15 4.95 -5.06
N LYS A 55 -7.02 5.74 -5.71
CA LYS A 55 -8.48 5.61 -5.57
C LYS A 55 -8.98 4.21 -5.90
N LYS A 56 -8.45 3.57 -6.96
CA LYS A 56 -8.83 2.21 -7.37
C LYS A 56 -8.43 1.16 -6.32
N ILE A 57 -7.24 1.28 -5.74
CA ILE A 57 -6.70 0.27 -4.82
C ILE A 57 -6.91 0.59 -3.34
N ARG A 58 -7.52 1.74 -2.99
CA ARG A 58 -7.59 2.28 -1.61
C ARG A 58 -8.10 1.28 -0.58
N ARG A 59 -9.05 0.42 -0.96
CA ARG A 59 -9.65 -0.61 -0.08
C ARG A 59 -8.64 -1.68 0.34
N HIS A 60 -7.55 -1.85 -0.40
CA HIS A 60 -6.56 -2.90 -0.21
C HIS A 60 -5.24 -2.38 0.40
N ILE A 61 -4.98 -1.08 0.38
CA ILE A 61 -3.69 -0.49 0.77
C ILE A 61 -3.29 -0.83 2.21
N PHE A 62 -4.24 -0.80 3.15
CA PHE A 62 -3.95 -0.99 4.58
C PHE A 62 -4.54 -2.29 5.16
N VAL A 63 -4.91 -3.27 4.32
CA VAL A 63 -5.50 -4.53 4.80
C VAL A 63 -4.51 -5.31 5.67
N PHE A 64 -3.21 -5.23 5.38
CA PHE A 64 -2.15 -5.86 6.19
C PHE A 64 -2.10 -5.36 7.65
N VAL A 65 -2.74 -4.24 7.98
CA VAL A 65 -2.77 -3.73 9.36
C VAL A 65 -3.61 -4.63 10.24
N THR A 66 -4.71 -5.16 9.72
CA THR A 66 -5.67 -6.00 10.45
C THR A 66 -5.58 -7.47 10.07
N ASN A 67 -5.09 -7.80 8.88
CA ASN A 67 -4.88 -9.18 8.45
C ASN A 67 -3.42 -9.60 8.68
N GLN A 68 -3.22 -10.58 9.58
CA GLN A 68 -1.90 -11.08 9.94
C GLN A 68 -1.26 -11.96 8.86
N ASP A 69 -2.06 -12.60 8.00
CA ASP A 69 -1.59 -13.46 6.90
C ASP A 69 -0.95 -12.63 5.77
N ILE A 70 -1.27 -11.34 5.71
CA ILE A 70 -0.74 -10.43 4.70
C ILE A 70 0.49 -9.71 5.28
N PRO A 71 1.70 -9.92 4.73
CA PRO A 71 2.87 -9.20 5.19
C PRO A 71 2.74 -7.69 4.90
N PRO A 72 3.37 -6.81 5.71
CA PRO A 72 3.38 -5.37 5.46
C PRO A 72 4.28 -4.94 4.29
N THR A 73 4.91 -5.90 3.61
CA THR A 73 5.84 -5.66 2.49
C THR A 73 5.31 -6.31 1.21
N ASN A 74 5.62 -5.73 0.05
CA ASN A 74 5.23 -6.30 -1.24
C ASN A 74 6.18 -7.44 -1.71
N ASN A 75 7.18 -7.82 -0.90
CA ASN A 75 8.27 -8.71 -1.29
C ASN A 75 7.77 -10.04 -1.89
N GLY A 76 6.65 -10.56 -1.38
CA GLY A 76 6.02 -11.77 -1.89
C GLY A 76 5.48 -11.59 -3.31
N SER A 77 4.75 -10.49 -3.55
CA SER A 77 4.25 -10.13 -4.88
C SER A 77 5.40 -9.87 -5.86
N GLU A 78 6.43 -9.14 -5.45
CA GLU A 78 7.60 -8.88 -6.29
C GLU A 78 8.32 -10.18 -6.65
N ARG A 79 8.52 -11.08 -5.67
CA ARG A 79 9.15 -12.39 -5.91
C ARG A 79 8.34 -13.22 -6.91
N ALA A 80 7.02 -13.22 -6.83
CA ALA A 80 6.16 -13.91 -7.78
C ALA A 80 6.24 -13.31 -9.20
N LEU A 81 6.51 -12.00 -9.31
CA LEU A 81 6.67 -11.31 -10.60
C LEU A 81 8.09 -11.42 -11.18
N ARG A 82 9.11 -11.78 -10.39
CA ARG A 82 10.52 -11.88 -10.84
C ARG A 82 10.70 -12.78 -12.05
N PRO A 83 10.12 -13.99 -12.14
CA PRO A 83 10.25 -14.83 -13.33
C PRO A 83 9.76 -14.13 -14.59
N CYS A 84 8.60 -13.47 -14.52
CA CYS A 84 8.03 -12.72 -15.65
C CYS A 84 8.89 -11.52 -16.03
N ALA A 85 9.44 -10.79 -15.05
CA ALA A 85 10.31 -9.65 -15.29
C ALA A 85 11.66 -10.08 -15.91
N VAL A 86 12.23 -11.20 -15.45
CA VAL A 86 13.45 -11.80 -16.02
C VAL A 86 13.20 -12.29 -17.44
N PHE A 87 12.09 -13.01 -17.66
CA PHE A 87 11.70 -13.46 -18.99
C PHE A 87 11.57 -12.27 -19.96
N ARG A 88 10.81 -11.23 -19.58
CA ARG A 88 10.66 -10.01 -20.40
C ARG A 88 12.00 -9.32 -20.69
N LYS A 89 12.95 -9.37 -19.75
CA LYS A 89 14.29 -8.81 -19.94
C LYS A 89 15.13 -9.61 -20.93
N ILE A 90 14.99 -10.94 -20.93
CA ILE A 90 15.70 -11.84 -21.84
C ILE A 90 15.07 -11.81 -23.24
N THR A 91 13.75 -11.75 -23.33
CA THR A 91 13.01 -11.74 -24.62
C THR A 91 12.82 -10.34 -25.20
N ASN A 92 13.35 -9.29 -24.57
CA ASN A 92 13.06 -7.89 -24.90
C ASN A 92 11.55 -7.55 -24.97
N GLY A 93 10.70 -8.35 -24.33
CA GLY A 93 9.26 -8.12 -24.28
C GLY A 93 8.47 -8.54 -25.52
N PHE A 94 9.02 -9.46 -26.32
CA PHE A 94 8.24 -10.31 -27.23
C PHE A 94 7.39 -11.33 -26.46
#